data_AF-A0A9N9CPT9-F1
#
_entry.id   AF-A0A9N9CPT9-F1
#
_cell.length_a   1.000
_cell.length_b   1.000
_cell.length_c   1.000
_cell.angle_alpha   90.00
_cell.angle_beta   90.00
_cell.angle_gamma   90.00
#
_symmetry.space_group_name_H-M   'P 1'
#
loop_
_entity.id
_entity.type
_entity.pdbx_description
1 polymer ?
#
loop_
_entity_poly.entity_id
_entity_poly.type
_entity_poly.pdbx_seq_one_letter_code
_entity_poly.pdbx_strand_id
1 'polypeptide(L)'
;MLSTSATAMNFYKVTPVKEWTCNNVMNYYCEELNILKKANILDDIKKNLQKVAKVNSGFDATCRIKVQELIDNWKILFAKDWVTLVKKIHRSSRINKKIEFVDDSQKRSLDNYEQMDEEALAKKAKLDVEAEDTNPNANLVCDKNRFRLLILQHTSLSNSNQTSHETNNLVEEKNTEEFIEMKQKDFRDCGLEMRPTMRLADLSKELNDQNKDSKLNRDLCKLLNGRNKSICAKFQNIKGDIEKIRHQIEKIDNTVKSLEQRNDIEGSEFGY
;
A
#
# COMPACT_ATOMS: atom_id res chain seq x y z
N MET A 1 0.06 -17.80 29.48
CA MET A 1 0.31 -17.47 28.07
C MET A 1 1.82 -17.39 27.87
N LEU A 2 2.41 -18.32 27.12
CA LEU A 2 3.81 -18.17 26.69
C LEU A 2 3.88 -16.93 25.80
N SER A 3 4.83 -16.03 26.08
CA SER A 3 5.05 -14.85 25.25
C SER A 3 5.34 -15.32 23.82
N THR A 4 4.60 -14.79 22.84
CA THR A 4 4.78 -15.07 21.39
C THR A 4 6.23 -14.89 20.93
N SER A 5 7.00 -14.06 21.63
CA SER A 5 8.44 -13.88 21.38
C SER A 5 9.29 -15.11 21.70
N ALA A 6 8.88 -15.99 22.63
CA ALA A 6 9.65 -17.16 23.03
C ALA A 6 9.56 -18.27 21.98
N THR A 7 8.35 -18.54 21.47
CA THR A 7 8.11 -19.55 20.44
C THR A 7 8.77 -19.16 19.12
N ALA A 8 8.67 -17.89 18.73
CA ALA A 8 9.30 -17.37 17.51
C ALA A 8 10.84 -17.47 17.50
N MET A 9 11.48 -17.58 18.66
CA MET A 9 12.93 -17.74 18.76
C MET A 9 13.41 -19.17 18.48
N ASN A 10 12.49 -20.15 18.48
CA ASN A 10 12.83 -21.55 18.27
C ASN A 10 13.38 -21.80 16.87
N PHE A 11 12.92 -21.08 15.83
CA PHE A 11 13.45 -21.19 14.47
C PHE A 11 14.98 -21.17 14.44
N TYR A 12 15.59 -20.18 15.10
CA TYR A 12 17.04 -20.02 15.08
C TYR A 12 17.77 -21.09 15.91
N LYS A 13 17.07 -21.84 16.76
CA LYS A 13 17.67 -22.94 17.55
C LYS A 13 17.57 -24.28 16.84
N VAL A 14 16.46 -24.54 16.14
CA VAL A 14 16.16 -25.85 15.55
C VAL A 14 16.53 -25.93 14.08
N THR A 15 16.48 -24.81 13.35
CA THR A 15 16.71 -24.78 11.91
C THR A 15 18.20 -24.62 11.63
N PRO A 16 18.80 -25.43 10.74
CA PRO A 16 20.19 -25.25 10.32
C PRO A 16 20.46 -23.87 9.71
N VAL A 17 21.61 -23.26 10.02
CA VAL A 17 21.99 -21.90 9.57
C VAL A 17 21.89 -21.70 8.05
N LYS A 18 22.19 -22.74 7.27
CA LYS A 18 22.11 -22.72 5.80
C LYS A 18 20.69 -22.45 5.26
N GLU A 19 19.67 -22.73 6.07
CA GLU A 19 18.25 -22.55 5.71
C GLU A 19 17.69 -21.21 6.20
N TRP A 20 18.51 -20.38 6.87
CA TRP A 20 18.11 -19.05 7.32
C TRP A 20 18.12 -18.08 6.15
N THR A 21 17.06 -18.14 5.36
CA THR A 21 16.76 -17.19 4.28
C THR A 21 15.62 -16.27 4.70
N CYS A 22 15.53 -15.07 4.12
CA CYS A 22 14.43 -14.14 4.43
C CYS A 22 13.05 -14.80 4.24
N ASN A 23 12.89 -15.61 3.18
CA ASN A 23 11.64 -16.30 2.89
C ASN A 23 11.31 -17.36 3.94
N ASN A 24 12.28 -18.18 4.35
CA ASN A 24 12.03 -19.25 5.33
C ASN A 24 11.70 -18.68 6.71
N VAL A 25 12.43 -17.63 7.13
CA VAL A 25 12.14 -16.92 8.39
C VAL A 25 10.74 -16.32 8.34
N MET A 26 10.37 -15.67 7.23
CA MET A 26 9.05 -15.06 7.07
C MET A 26 7.93 -16.12 7.12
N ASN A 27 8.09 -17.22 6.38
CA ASN A 27 7.11 -18.31 6.32
C ASN A 27 6.91 -18.93 7.70
N TYR A 28 7.99 -19.23 8.42
CA TYR A 28 7.91 -19.77 9.77
C TYR A 28 7.11 -18.86 10.71
N TYR A 29 7.37 -17.54 10.70
CA TYR A 29 6.62 -16.62 11.56
C TYR A 29 5.16 -16.45 11.15
N CYS A 30 4.86 -16.51 9.85
CA CYS A 30 3.48 -16.50 9.36
C CYS A 30 2.70 -17.72 9.86
N GLU A 31 3.31 -18.90 9.76
CA GLU A 31 2.71 -20.18 10.17
C GLU A 31 2.58 -20.27 11.69
N GLU A 32 3.63 -19.96 12.44
CA GLU A 32 3.69 -20.17 13.89
C GLU A 32 2.84 -19.15 14.67
N LEU A 33 2.79 -17.90 14.21
CA LEU A 33 2.08 -16.85 14.94
C LEU A 33 0.61 -16.72 14.51
N ASN A 34 0.21 -17.31 13.37
CA ASN A 34 -1.10 -17.13 12.75
C ASN A 34 -1.52 -15.64 12.64
N ILE A 35 -0.53 -14.75 12.51
CA ILE A 35 -0.74 -13.30 12.47
C ILE A 35 -0.99 -12.87 11.02
N LEU A 36 -2.19 -12.38 10.73
CA LEU A 36 -2.54 -11.86 9.40
C LEU A 36 -1.87 -10.50 9.08
N LYS A 37 -1.38 -9.79 10.09
CA LYS A 37 -0.77 -8.46 9.92
C LYS A 37 0.72 -8.58 9.61
N LYS A 38 1.05 -8.55 8.31
CA LYS A 38 2.43 -8.61 7.80
C LYS A 38 3.39 -7.63 8.49
N ALA A 39 2.95 -6.40 8.80
CA ALA A 39 3.80 -5.41 9.48
C ALA A 39 4.28 -5.88 10.87
N ASN A 40 3.41 -6.50 11.66
CA ASN A 40 3.75 -7.00 12.99
C ASN A 40 4.78 -8.13 12.90
N ILE A 41 4.60 -9.03 11.94
CA ILE A 41 5.55 -10.13 11.72
C ILE A 41 6.93 -9.59 11.36
N LEU A 42 7.01 -8.59 10.49
CA LEU A 42 8.30 -7.99 10.10
C LEU A 42 9.01 -7.36 11.30
N ASP A 43 8.28 -6.67 12.17
CA ASP A 43 8.84 -6.09 13.39
C ASP A 43 9.34 -7.16 14.37
N ASP A 44 8.60 -8.26 14.53
CA ASP A 44 8.99 -9.36 15.42
C ASP A 44 10.20 -10.13 14.89
N ILE A 45 10.25 -10.38 13.57
CA ILE A 45 11.44 -10.97 12.93
C ILE A 45 12.64 -10.06 13.14
N LYS A 46 12.50 -8.75 12.88
CA LYS A 46 13.60 -7.79 13.05
C LYS A 46 14.11 -7.76 14.49
N LYS A 47 13.21 -7.71 15.48
CA LYS A 47 13.58 -7.75 16.91
C LYS A 47 14.34 -9.03 17.26
N ASN A 48 13.91 -10.17 16.74
CA ASN A 48 14.56 -11.45 17.03
C ASN A 48 15.91 -11.59 16.32
N LEU A 49 16.04 -11.18 15.06
CA LEU A 49 17.34 -11.10 14.38
C LEU A 49 18.32 -10.21 15.16
N GLN A 50 17.88 -9.04 15.62
CA GLN A 50 18.71 -8.16 16.46
C GLN A 50 19.11 -8.82 17.79
N LYS A 51 18.26 -9.67 18.38
CA LYS A 51 18.62 -10.44 19.58
C LYS A 51 19.66 -11.52 19.26
N VAL A 52 19.51 -12.26 18.16
CA VAL A 52 20.47 -13.30 17.75
C VAL A 52 21.84 -12.69 17.44
N ALA A 53 21.89 -11.52 16.79
CA ALA A 53 23.12 -10.84 16.41
C ALA A 53 23.97 -10.36 17.60
N LYS A 54 23.39 -10.20 18.80
CA LYS A 54 24.13 -9.77 20.00
C LYS A 54 25.17 -10.81 20.40
N VAL A 55 26.33 -10.36 20.87
CA VAL A 55 27.43 -11.24 21.32
C VAL A 55 27.00 -12.17 22.46
N ASN A 56 26.12 -11.69 23.35
CA ASN A 56 25.67 -12.42 24.54
C ASN A 56 24.41 -13.27 24.30
N SER A 57 24.06 -13.56 23.05
CA SER A 57 22.81 -14.25 22.69
C SER A 57 22.86 -15.76 22.88
N GLY A 58 24.04 -16.33 23.14
CA GLY A 58 24.28 -17.78 23.23
C GLY A 58 24.40 -18.47 21.87
N PHE A 59 24.24 -17.74 20.76
CA PHE A 59 24.48 -18.26 19.41
C PHE A 59 25.96 -18.17 19.04
N ASP A 60 26.46 -19.09 18.23
CA ASP A 60 27.86 -19.07 17.76
C ASP A 60 28.15 -17.91 16.79
N ALA A 61 29.43 -17.73 16.45
CA ALA A 61 29.86 -16.65 15.56
C ALA A 61 29.28 -16.77 14.14
N THR A 62 29.15 -17.99 13.62
CA THR A 62 28.62 -18.28 12.27
C THR A 62 27.14 -17.86 12.17
N CYS A 63 26.34 -18.19 13.18
CA CYS A 63 24.95 -17.76 13.31
C CYS A 63 24.83 -16.23 13.32
N ARG A 64 25.68 -15.56 14.10
CA ARG A 64 25.66 -14.10 14.20
C ARG A 64 26.02 -13.41 12.89
N ILE A 65 27.05 -13.91 12.18
CA ILE A 65 27.42 -13.40 10.85
C ILE A 65 26.25 -13.58 9.88
N LYS A 66 25.64 -14.77 9.87
CA LYS A 66 24.52 -15.03 8.96
C LYS A 66 23.31 -14.15 9.22
N VAL A 67 23.00 -13.90 10.49
CA VAL A 67 21.92 -12.99 10.88
C VAL A 67 22.24 -11.54 10.51
N GLN A 68 23.49 -11.13 10.62
CA GLN A 68 23.90 -9.80 10.17
C GLN A 68 23.70 -9.64 8.65
N GLU A 69 24.10 -10.64 7.85
CA GLU A 69 23.80 -10.67 6.42
C GLU A 69 22.30 -10.58 6.15
N LEU A 70 21.47 -11.30 6.92
CA LEU A 70 20.02 -11.22 6.80
C LEU A 70 19.51 -9.81 7.11
N ILE A 71 19.96 -9.18 8.19
CA ILE A 71 19.55 -7.81 8.56
C ILE A 71 19.92 -6.81 7.45
N ASP A 72 21.10 -6.94 6.85
CA ASP A 72 21.55 -6.04 5.79
C ASP A 72 20.79 -6.27 4.48
N ASN A 73 20.55 -7.52 4.11
CA ASN A 73 19.68 -7.88 2.99
C ASN A 73 18.22 -7.46 3.22
N TRP A 74 17.75 -7.53 4.47
CA TRP A 74 16.41 -7.11 4.87
C TRP A 74 16.19 -5.63 4.60
N LYS A 75 17.18 -4.78 4.91
CA LYS A 75 17.11 -3.36 4.56
C LYS A 75 16.94 -3.16 3.06
N ILE A 76 17.63 -3.93 2.22
CA ILE A 76 17.53 -3.79 0.76
C ILE A 76 16.17 -4.23 0.24
N LEU A 77 15.71 -5.42 0.63
CA LEU A 77 14.45 -6.00 0.17
C LEU A 77 13.25 -5.18 0.64
N PHE A 78 13.25 -4.79 1.92
CA PHE A 78 12.12 -4.08 2.49
C PHE A 78 12.20 -2.57 2.36
N ALA A 79 13.36 -1.93 2.16
CA ALA A 79 13.36 -0.48 1.87
C ALA A 79 12.64 -0.18 0.54
N LYS A 80 12.81 -1.02 -0.49
CA LYS A 80 12.09 -0.83 -1.76
C LYS A 80 10.58 -1.01 -1.59
N ASP A 81 10.14 -2.08 -0.94
CA ASP A 81 8.72 -2.36 -0.77
C ASP A 81 8.06 -1.45 0.28
N TRP A 82 8.77 -1.09 1.35
CA TRP A 82 8.28 -0.21 2.41
C TRP A 82 8.18 1.23 1.94
N VAL A 83 9.17 1.77 1.21
CA VAL A 83 9.05 3.10 0.60
C VAL A 83 7.86 3.14 -0.34
N THR A 84 7.62 2.06 -1.08
CA THR A 84 6.46 1.95 -1.99
C THR A 84 5.14 1.86 -1.22
N LEU A 85 5.08 1.06 -0.15
CA LEU A 85 3.90 0.89 0.70
C LEU A 85 3.56 2.17 1.48
N VAL A 86 4.56 2.81 2.10
CA VAL A 86 4.41 4.07 2.82
C VAL A 86 3.97 5.19 1.87
N LYS A 87 4.56 5.29 0.67
CA LYS A 87 4.08 6.24 -0.35
C LYS A 87 2.62 5.99 -0.75
N LYS A 88 2.20 4.73 -0.82
CA LYS A 88 0.81 4.36 -1.14
C LYS A 88 -0.15 4.72 -0.01
N ILE A 89 0.21 4.42 1.24
CA ILE A 89 -0.57 4.77 2.43
C ILE A 89 -0.69 6.29 2.59
N HIS A 90 0.42 7.03 2.41
CA HIS A 90 0.43 8.48 2.54
C HIS A 90 -0.37 9.19 1.42
N ARG A 91 -0.43 8.60 0.22
CA ARG A 91 -1.34 9.06 -0.85
C ARG A 91 -2.80 8.82 -0.50
N SER A 92 -3.15 7.64 0.01
CA SER A 92 -4.52 7.34 0.44
C SER A 92 -4.98 8.22 1.61
N SER A 93 -4.11 8.50 2.59
CA SER A 93 -4.45 9.39 3.72
C SER A 93 -4.64 10.85 3.30
N ARG A 94 -3.92 11.33 2.28
CA ARG A 94 -4.13 12.67 1.72
C ARG A 94 -5.46 12.81 0.98
N ILE A 95 -5.89 11.75 0.27
CA ILE A 95 -7.17 11.74 -0.43
C ILE A 95 -8.31 11.72 0.59
N ASN A 96 -8.19 10.93 1.66
CA ASN A 96 -9.24 10.84 2.68
C ASN A 96 -9.40 12.16 3.47
N LYS A 97 -8.30 12.86 3.80
CA LYS A 97 -8.38 14.21 4.41
C LYS A 97 -9.02 15.26 3.50
N LYS A 98 -8.95 15.07 2.17
CA LYS A 98 -9.59 15.98 1.21
C LYS A 98 -11.09 15.72 1.07
N ILE A 99 -11.54 14.48 1.30
CA ILE A 99 -12.96 14.12 1.30
C ILE A 99 -13.64 14.64 2.58
N GLU A 100 -12.97 14.51 3.74
CA GLU A 100 -13.48 15.03 5.03
C GLU A 100 -13.67 16.56 5.02
N PHE A 101 -12.80 17.29 4.30
CA PHE A 101 -12.91 18.75 4.16
C PHE A 101 -14.03 19.21 3.20
N VAL A 102 -14.44 18.37 2.25
CA VAL A 102 -15.54 18.68 1.32
C VAL A 102 -16.90 18.44 1.97
N ASP A 103 -17.00 17.42 2.81
CA ASP A 103 -18.24 17.07 3.51
C ASP A 103 -18.62 18.11 4.60
N ASP A 104 -17.62 18.63 5.33
CA ASP A 104 -17.83 19.72 6.31
C ASP A 104 -18.21 21.07 5.66
N SER A 105 -17.80 21.28 4.41
CA SER A 105 -18.12 22.51 3.68
C SER A 105 -19.53 22.47 3.07
N GLN A 106 -20.09 21.28 2.79
CA GLN A 106 -21.49 21.12 2.36
C GLN A 106 -22.48 21.13 3.52
N LYS A 107 -22.08 20.73 4.74
CA LYS A 107 -22.96 20.82 5.91
C LYS A 107 -23.19 22.23 6.45
N ARG A 108 -22.34 23.21 6.15
CA ARG A 108 -22.54 24.60 6.59
C ARG A 108 -23.38 25.46 5.64
N SER A 109 -23.85 24.94 4.50
CA SER A 109 -24.57 25.76 3.51
C SER A 109 -26.10 25.60 3.51
N LEU A 110 -26.70 24.82 4.43
CA LEU A 110 -28.15 24.54 4.37
C LEU A 110 -28.98 25.12 5.52
N ASP A 111 -28.36 25.63 6.59
CA ASP A 111 -29.09 26.13 7.77
C ASP A 111 -29.12 27.66 7.88
N ASN A 112 -28.64 28.41 6.88
CA ASN A 112 -28.49 29.88 6.98
C ASN A 112 -29.30 30.66 5.93
N TYR A 113 -30.60 30.37 5.82
CA TYR A 113 -31.54 31.19 5.02
C TYR A 113 -32.66 31.87 5.82
N GLU A 114 -32.68 31.79 7.16
CA GLU A 114 -33.68 32.49 7.98
C GLU A 114 -33.06 33.20 9.20
N GLN A 115 -32.01 33.98 9.02
CA GLN A 115 -31.71 35.07 9.96
C GLN A 115 -30.68 36.05 9.37
N MET A 116 -31.17 37.10 8.74
CA MET A 116 -30.34 38.23 8.32
C MET A 116 -31.01 39.52 8.77
N ASP A 117 -31.01 39.75 10.08
CA ASP A 117 -31.24 41.08 10.66
C ASP A 117 -29.93 41.60 11.27
N GLU A 118 -29.49 42.73 10.70
CA GLU A 118 -29.02 43.91 11.42
C GLU A 118 -27.84 43.83 12.42
N GLU A 119 -26.72 43.14 12.19
CA GLU A 119 -25.52 43.45 13.01
C GLU A 119 -24.15 43.03 12.45
N ALA A 120 -23.69 43.59 11.32
CA ALA A 120 -22.26 43.47 10.97
C ALA A 120 -21.72 44.52 9.98
N LEU A 121 -22.14 45.79 10.11
CA LEU A 121 -21.46 46.94 9.49
C LEU A 121 -20.64 47.69 10.55
N ALA A 122 -19.66 47.03 11.17
CA ALA A 122 -18.64 47.74 11.95
C ALA A 122 -17.42 46.84 12.22
N LYS A 123 -16.36 47.01 11.40
CA LYS A 123 -14.94 47.11 11.79
C LYS A 123 -14.05 46.83 10.57
N LYS A 124 -13.92 47.86 9.73
CA LYS A 124 -12.82 48.01 8.78
C LYS A 124 -11.96 49.17 9.27
N ALA A 125 -10.87 48.89 9.97
CA ALA A 125 -9.77 49.85 10.11
C ALA A 125 -8.48 49.17 10.59
N LYS A 126 -7.45 49.34 9.75
CA LYS A 126 -6.02 49.53 10.08
C LYS A 126 -5.25 48.38 10.73
N LEU A 127 -4.28 47.85 9.98
CA LEU A 127 -2.85 48.08 10.26
C LEU A 127 -1.99 47.51 9.14
N ASP A 128 -1.31 48.41 8.42
CA ASP A 128 -0.07 48.12 7.69
C ASP A 128 1.09 48.20 8.69
N VAL A 129 1.96 47.18 8.73
CA VAL A 129 3.36 47.31 9.18
C VAL A 129 4.21 46.28 8.44
N GLU A 130 5.22 46.78 7.73
CA GLU A 130 6.31 46.08 7.05
C GLU A 130 7.24 45.36 8.04
N ALA A 131 7.82 44.21 7.63
CA ALA A 131 9.07 43.72 8.21
C ALA A 131 9.80 42.74 7.25
N GLU A 132 10.85 43.26 6.65
CA GLU A 132 12.20 42.70 6.42
C GLU A 132 12.37 41.21 6.03
N ASP A 133 12.92 41.05 4.82
CA ASP A 133 13.54 39.84 4.31
C ASP A 133 14.79 39.45 5.10
N THR A 134 14.80 38.22 5.64
CA THR A 134 16.04 37.53 6.03
C THR A 134 16.15 36.19 5.31
N ASN A 135 17.22 36.06 4.52
CA ASN A 135 17.71 34.86 3.86
C ASN A 135 18.03 33.74 4.88
N PRO A 136 17.77 32.45 4.58
CA PRO A 136 18.93 31.59 4.33
C PRO A 136 18.72 30.48 3.28
N ASN A 137 19.71 30.40 2.40
CA ASN A 137 20.35 29.23 1.82
C ASN A 137 19.88 27.84 2.33
N ALA A 138 19.33 27.02 1.43
CA ALA A 138 19.26 25.57 1.61
C ALA A 138 19.33 24.82 0.25
N ASN A 139 20.32 23.95 0.15
CA ASN A 139 20.52 22.95 -0.90
C ASN A 139 19.24 22.17 -1.22
N LEU A 140 18.82 22.18 -2.50
CA LEU A 140 17.63 21.47 -2.94
C LEU A 140 17.97 20.15 -3.63
N VAL A 141 17.64 19.07 -2.94
CA VAL A 141 17.44 17.72 -3.48
C VAL A 141 16.27 17.73 -4.47
N CYS A 142 16.46 17.06 -5.61
CA CYS A 142 15.55 17.06 -6.76
C CYS A 142 14.22 16.33 -6.48
N ASP A 143 13.15 17.09 -6.23
CA ASP A 143 11.78 16.57 -6.08
C ASP A 143 10.94 16.73 -7.36
N LYS A 144 10.42 15.60 -7.85
CA LYS A 144 9.59 15.43 -9.07
C LYS A 144 8.30 16.27 -9.12
N ASN A 145 7.91 16.93 -8.02
CA ASN A 145 6.70 17.76 -7.97
C ASN A 145 6.90 19.20 -8.46
N ARG A 146 8.14 19.64 -8.71
CA ARG A 146 8.44 20.99 -9.24
C ARG A 146 8.07 21.16 -10.71
N PHE A 147 7.83 20.07 -11.46
CA PHE A 147 7.58 20.14 -12.90
C PHE A 147 6.18 20.66 -13.26
N ARG A 148 5.17 20.42 -12.43
CA ARG A 148 3.84 21.06 -12.63
C ARG A 148 3.90 22.58 -12.47
N LEU A 149 4.85 23.08 -11.67
CA LEU A 149 5.05 24.52 -11.49
C LEU A 149 5.88 25.15 -12.63
N LEU A 150 6.78 24.38 -13.25
CA LEU A 150 7.63 24.88 -14.34
C LEU A 150 6.90 25.07 -15.67
N ILE A 151 5.87 24.25 -15.97
CA ILE A 151 5.03 24.46 -17.17
C ILE A 151 4.24 25.77 -17.06
N LEU A 152 3.87 26.18 -15.83
CA LEU A 152 3.21 27.47 -15.58
C LEU A 152 4.17 28.67 -15.55
N GLN A 153 5.46 28.48 -15.23
CA GLN A 153 6.42 29.59 -15.15
C GLN A 153 7.10 29.93 -16.49
N HIS A 154 7.28 28.97 -17.40
CA HIS A 154 7.96 29.25 -18.68
C HIS A 154 7.09 29.97 -19.71
N THR A 155 5.76 29.91 -19.61
CA THR A 155 4.85 30.71 -20.44
C THR A 155 4.82 32.19 -20.02
N SER A 156 5.20 32.52 -18.77
CA SER A 156 5.19 33.90 -18.29
C SER A 156 6.52 34.66 -18.45
N LEU A 157 7.63 34.01 -18.80
CA LEU A 157 8.97 34.63 -18.81
C LEU A 157 9.58 34.91 -20.18
N SER A 158 8.84 34.76 -21.27
CA SER A 158 9.40 34.97 -22.63
C SER A 158 8.64 36.01 -23.46
N ASN A 159 8.16 37.09 -22.84
CA ASN A 159 7.71 38.29 -23.55
C ASN A 159 7.89 39.55 -22.69
N SER A 160 9.11 40.10 -22.65
CA SER A 160 9.30 41.53 -22.36
C SER A 160 9.71 42.23 -23.65
N ASN A 161 8.72 42.91 -24.25
CA ASN A 161 8.81 44.11 -25.08
C ASN A 161 7.79 44.08 -26.23
N GLN A 162 6.50 44.21 -25.93
CA GLN A 162 5.57 44.97 -26.78
C GLN A 162 4.21 45.19 -26.12
N THR A 163 3.91 46.48 -25.96
CA THR A 163 2.61 47.16 -25.97
C THR A 163 1.32 46.33 -25.84
N SER A 164 0.61 46.62 -24.75
CA SER A 164 -0.80 46.40 -24.45
C SER A 164 -1.74 46.19 -25.65
N HIS A 165 -2.34 45.01 -25.73
CA HIS A 165 -3.77 44.87 -25.96
C HIS A 165 -4.26 43.59 -25.26
N GLU A 166 -5.34 43.76 -24.48
CA GLU A 166 -6.04 42.71 -23.74
C GLU A 166 -6.40 41.53 -24.64
N THR A 167 -5.80 40.38 -24.38
CA THR A 167 -6.36 39.09 -24.80
C THR A 167 -6.36 38.17 -23.59
N ASN A 168 -7.56 37.73 -23.23
CA ASN A 168 -7.82 36.78 -22.15
C ASN A 168 -7.09 35.46 -22.44
N ASN A 169 -6.02 35.18 -21.71
CA ASN A 169 -5.35 33.88 -21.73
C ASN A 169 -6.23 32.85 -21.03
N LEU A 170 -7.13 32.22 -21.80
CA LEU A 170 -7.78 30.98 -21.42
C LEU A 170 -6.72 29.86 -21.52
N VAL A 171 -5.96 29.64 -20.46
CA VAL A 171 -5.13 28.43 -20.33
C VAL A 171 -6.10 27.28 -20.09
N GLU A 172 -6.55 26.64 -21.16
CA GLU A 172 -7.31 25.41 -21.06
C GLU A 172 -6.47 24.36 -20.33
N GLU A 173 -6.92 23.96 -19.13
CA GLU A 173 -6.35 22.83 -18.41
C GLU A 173 -6.56 21.57 -19.25
N LYS A 174 -5.58 21.23 -20.10
CA LYS A 174 -5.59 19.97 -20.81
C LYS A 174 -5.54 18.82 -19.81
N ASN A 175 -6.49 17.90 -19.95
CA ASN A 175 -6.55 16.68 -19.15
C ASN A 175 -5.21 15.91 -19.31
N THR A 176 -4.70 15.36 -18.21
CA THR A 176 -3.51 14.50 -18.16
C THR A 176 -3.52 13.37 -19.22
N GLU A 177 -4.69 12.88 -19.61
CA GLU A 177 -4.84 11.87 -20.66
C GLU A 177 -4.51 12.43 -22.05
N GLU A 178 -4.95 13.64 -22.35
CA GLU A 178 -4.69 14.31 -23.63
C GLU A 178 -3.19 14.57 -23.79
N PHE A 179 -2.50 15.01 -22.72
CA PHE A 179 -1.05 15.22 -22.74
C PHE A 179 -0.25 13.95 -23.07
N ILE A 180 -0.70 12.78 -22.61
CA ILE A 180 -0.05 11.48 -22.86
C ILE A 180 -0.27 11.02 -24.32
N GLU A 181 -1.31 11.52 -24.99
CA GLU A 181 -1.61 11.22 -26.39
C GLU A 181 -1.01 12.24 -27.37
N MET A 182 -0.60 13.42 -26.89
CA MET A 182 0.02 14.46 -27.72
C MET A 182 1.33 13.99 -28.35
N LYS A 183 1.41 14.14 -29.67
CA LYS A 183 2.58 13.91 -30.50
C LYS A 183 3.37 15.20 -30.65
N GLN A 184 4.60 15.06 -31.17
CA GLN A 184 5.47 16.19 -31.48
C GLN A 184 4.77 17.28 -32.34
N LYS A 185 3.86 16.89 -33.25
CA LYS A 185 3.10 17.85 -34.05
C LYS A 185 2.18 18.71 -33.18
N ASP A 186 1.46 18.10 -32.25
CA ASP A 186 0.49 18.80 -31.41
C ASP A 186 1.17 19.86 -30.53
N PHE A 187 2.38 19.56 -30.03
CA PHE A 187 3.19 20.54 -29.30
C PHE A 187 3.70 21.69 -30.19
N ARG A 188 3.97 21.46 -31.48
CA ARG A 188 4.33 22.53 -32.42
C ARG A 188 3.12 23.40 -32.75
N ASP A 189 1.95 22.79 -32.90
CA ASP A 189 0.70 23.50 -33.18
C ASP A 189 0.29 24.38 -31.98
N CYS A 190 0.76 24.08 -30.77
CA CYS A 190 0.70 24.97 -29.59
C CYS A 190 1.74 26.12 -29.59
N GLY A 191 2.49 26.33 -30.67
CA GLY A 191 3.45 27.43 -30.81
C GLY A 191 4.79 27.21 -30.08
N LEU A 192 5.12 25.98 -29.68
CA LEU A 192 6.39 25.70 -29.01
C LEU A 192 7.55 25.57 -30.01
N GLU A 193 8.72 26.08 -29.61
CA GLU A 193 9.96 25.87 -30.36
C GLU A 193 10.36 24.39 -30.43
N MET A 194 11.09 24.01 -31.48
CA MET A 194 11.43 22.63 -31.80
C MET A 194 12.05 21.85 -30.63
N ARG A 195 12.95 22.48 -29.86
CA ARG A 195 13.68 21.82 -28.76
C ARG A 195 12.76 21.50 -27.57
N PRO A 196 11.96 22.43 -27.03
CA PRO A 196 10.88 22.12 -26.08
C PRO A 196 9.91 21.04 -26.58
N THR A 197 9.45 21.15 -27.83
CA THR A 197 8.53 20.18 -28.45
C THR A 197 9.09 18.76 -28.43
N MET A 198 10.34 18.57 -28.81
CA MET A 198 10.98 17.25 -28.79
C MET A 198 11.02 16.67 -27.37
N ARG A 199 11.42 17.47 -26.38
CA ARG A 199 11.50 17.01 -24.98
C ARG A 199 10.14 16.61 -24.43
N LEU A 200 9.09 17.38 -24.74
CA LEU A 200 7.72 17.07 -24.29
C LEU A 200 7.15 15.85 -25.00
N ALA A 201 7.45 15.66 -26.28
CA ALA A 201 7.06 14.46 -27.02
C ALA A 201 7.74 13.20 -26.48
N ASP A 202 9.04 13.27 -26.16
CA ASP A 202 9.78 12.16 -25.54
C ASP A 202 9.20 11.81 -24.16
N LEU A 203 8.89 12.82 -23.34
CA LEU A 203 8.26 12.63 -22.03
C LEU A 203 6.85 12.04 -22.13
N SER A 204 6.03 12.53 -23.06
CA SER A 204 4.68 12.00 -23.30
C SER A 204 4.75 10.52 -23.70
N LYS A 205 5.70 10.17 -24.59
CA LYS A 205 5.97 8.77 -24.98
C LYS A 205 6.43 7.92 -23.79
N GLU A 206 7.38 8.39 -22.99
CA GLU A 206 7.86 7.66 -21.80
C GLU A 206 6.73 7.40 -20.80
N LEU A 207 5.86 8.39 -20.56
CA LEU A 207 4.69 8.24 -19.70
C LEU A 207 3.67 7.25 -20.27
N ASN A 208 3.44 7.27 -21.59
CA ASN A 208 2.55 6.31 -22.25
C ASN A 208 3.07 4.87 -22.14
N ASP A 209 4.37 4.68 -22.33
CA ASP A 209 4.99 3.35 -22.22
C ASP A 209 4.94 2.82 -20.77
N GLN A 210 5.16 3.68 -19.77
CA GLN A 210 4.93 3.32 -18.35
C GLN A 210 3.45 3.01 -18.05
N ASN A 211 2.50 3.67 -18.73
CA ASN A 211 1.08 3.44 -18.53
C ASN A 211 0.63 2.09 -19.12
N LYS A 212 1.21 1.64 -20.25
CA LYS A 212 0.94 0.32 -20.84
C LYS A 212 1.29 -0.80 -19.87
N ASP A 213 2.44 -0.71 -19.21
CA ASP A 213 2.85 -1.66 -18.17
C ASP A 213 1.88 -1.65 -16.98
N SER A 214 1.35 -0.48 -16.63
CA SER A 214 0.36 -0.35 -15.55
C SER A 214 -0.99 -0.98 -15.90
N LYS A 215 -1.42 -0.90 -17.17
CA LYS A 215 -2.67 -1.48 -17.67
C LYS A 215 -2.58 -3.00 -17.68
N LEU A 216 -1.47 -3.56 -18.17
CA LEU A 216 -1.19 -4.99 -18.11
C LEU A 216 -1.25 -5.51 -16.67
N ASN A 217 -0.62 -4.79 -15.73
CA ASN A 217 -0.65 -5.12 -14.32
C ASN A 217 -2.07 -5.04 -13.72
N ARG A 218 -2.89 -4.08 -14.14
CA ARG A 218 -4.29 -3.95 -13.70
C ARG A 218 -5.13 -5.14 -14.17
N ASP A 219 -4.98 -5.54 -15.43
CA ASP A 219 -5.74 -6.66 -15.99
C ASP A 219 -5.28 -8.00 -15.41
N LEU A 220 -3.97 -8.18 -15.19
CA LEU A 220 -3.43 -9.33 -14.47
C LEU A 220 -3.98 -9.41 -13.04
N CYS A 221 -4.05 -8.29 -12.31
CA CYS A 221 -4.67 -8.24 -10.99
C CYS A 221 -6.14 -8.66 -11.01
N LYS A 222 -6.92 -8.20 -12.00
CA LYS A 222 -8.33 -8.61 -12.15
C LYS A 222 -8.47 -10.11 -12.41
N LEU A 223 -7.63 -10.66 -13.28
CA LEU A 223 -7.64 -12.08 -13.62
C LEU A 223 -7.26 -12.96 -12.42
N LEU A 224 -6.24 -12.54 -11.65
CA LEU A 224 -5.84 -13.21 -10.41
C LEU A 224 -6.95 -13.15 -9.35
N ASN A 225 -7.60 -12.01 -9.18
CA ASN A 225 -8.73 -11.88 -8.25
C ASN A 225 -9.91 -12.77 -8.64
N GLY A 226 -10.23 -12.85 -9.95
CA GLY A 226 -11.26 -13.76 -10.46
C GLY A 226 -10.94 -15.23 -10.18
N ARG A 227 -9.70 -15.64 -10.45
CA ARG A 227 -9.22 -17.00 -10.14
C ARG A 227 -9.28 -17.30 -8.64
N ASN A 228 -8.82 -16.39 -7.79
CA ASN A 228 -8.87 -16.55 -6.34
C ASN A 228 -10.30 -16.71 -5.83
N LYS A 229 -11.25 -15.91 -6.35
CA LYS A 229 -12.68 -16.04 -5.99
C LYS A 229 -13.23 -17.42 -6.38
N SER A 230 -12.89 -17.93 -7.57
CA SER A 230 -13.29 -19.27 -8.01
C SER A 230 -12.70 -20.37 -7.14
N ILE A 231 -11.41 -20.26 -6.79
CA ILE A 231 -10.71 -21.21 -5.92
C ILE A 231 -11.37 -21.23 -4.53
N CYS A 232 -11.63 -20.07 -3.92
CA CYS A 232 -12.30 -19.98 -2.62
C CYS A 232 -13.69 -20.63 -2.63
N ALA A 233 -14.47 -20.45 -3.71
CA ALA A 233 -15.77 -21.09 -3.84
C ALA A 233 -15.65 -22.63 -3.87
N LYS A 234 -14.69 -23.16 -4.64
CA LYS A 234 -14.43 -24.61 -4.69
C LYS A 234 -14.02 -25.16 -3.33
N PHE A 235 -13.18 -24.45 -2.58
CA PHE A 235 -12.80 -24.84 -1.23
C PHE A 235 -13.99 -24.89 -0.26
N GLN A 236 -14.93 -23.95 -0.34
CA GLN A 236 -16.13 -23.99 0.50
C GLN A 236 -17.03 -25.19 0.16
N ASN A 237 -17.14 -25.53 -1.12
CA ASN A 237 -17.89 -26.73 -1.54
C ASN A 237 -17.26 -28.00 -0.97
N ILE A 238 -15.93 -28.16 -1.14
CA ILE A 238 -15.18 -29.30 -0.60
C ILE A 238 -15.33 -29.38 0.92
N LYS A 239 -15.25 -28.25 1.62
CA LYS A 239 -15.46 -28.19 3.07
C LYS A 239 -16.85 -28.70 3.46
N GLY A 240 -17.88 -28.31 2.71
CA GLY A 240 -19.25 -28.81 2.93
C GLY A 240 -19.37 -30.32 2.72
N ASP A 241 -18.71 -30.87 1.70
CA ASP A 241 -18.75 -32.32 1.44
C ASP A 241 -17.99 -33.12 2.50
N ILE A 242 -16.85 -32.61 3.00
CA ILE A 242 -16.13 -33.20 4.13
C ILE A 242 -17.02 -33.28 5.38
N GLU A 243 -17.82 -32.25 5.65
CA GLU A 243 -18.72 -32.23 6.81
C GLU A 243 -19.84 -33.28 6.68
N LYS A 244 -20.39 -33.45 5.47
CA LYS A 244 -21.38 -34.51 5.20
C LYS A 244 -20.79 -35.90 5.44
N ILE A 245 -19.56 -36.14 4.96
CA ILE A 245 -18.85 -37.41 5.17
C ILE A 245 -18.63 -37.65 6.65
N ARG A 246 -18.19 -36.64 7.42
CA ARG A 246 -18.00 -36.75 8.87
C ARG A 246 -19.28 -37.18 9.58
N HIS A 247 -20.41 -36.57 9.24
CA HIS A 247 -21.71 -36.93 9.82
C HIS A 247 -22.17 -38.35 9.44
N GLN A 248 -21.85 -38.82 8.23
CA GLN A 248 -22.12 -40.20 7.84
C GLN A 248 -21.28 -41.20 8.64
N ILE A 249 -19.99 -40.92 8.85
CA ILE A 249 -19.11 -41.74 9.68
C ILE A 249 -19.63 -41.83 11.11
N GLU A 250 -20.07 -40.69 11.68
CA GLU A 250 -20.66 -40.65 13.02
C GLU A 250 -21.91 -41.53 13.15
N LYS A 251 -22.79 -41.56 12.12
CA LYS A 251 -23.95 -42.47 12.10
C LYS A 251 -23.56 -43.94 12.06
N ILE A 252 -22.54 -44.27 11.27
CA ILE A 252 -22.02 -45.64 11.19
C ILE A 252 -21.44 -46.06 12.53
N ASP A 253 -20.60 -45.23 13.16
CA ASP A 253 -20.00 -45.48 14.47
C ASP A 253 -21.06 -45.75 15.56
N ASN A 254 -22.11 -44.93 15.62
CA ASN A 254 -23.21 -45.13 16.57
C ASN A 254 -24.00 -46.42 16.31
N THR A 255 -24.14 -46.81 15.03
CA THR A 255 -24.82 -48.07 14.65
C THR A 255 -23.98 -49.28 15.06
N VAL A 256 -22.66 -49.23 14.85
CA VAL A 256 -21.74 -50.30 15.25
C VAL A 256 -21.75 -50.48 16.77
N LYS A 257 -21.62 -49.41 17.54
CA LYS A 257 -21.72 -49.45 19.01
C LYS A 257 -23.03 -50.06 19.50
N SER A 258 -24.14 -49.75 18.82
CA SER A 258 -25.46 -50.30 19.16
C SER A 258 -25.62 -51.79 18.83
N LEU A 259 -24.82 -52.32 17.90
CA LEU A 259 -24.78 -53.75 17.57
C LEU A 259 -23.88 -54.53 18.54
N GLU A 260 -22.72 -53.96 18.90
CA GLU A 260 -21.82 -54.53 19.91
C GLU A 260 -22.53 -54.74 21.25
N GLN A 261 -23.29 -53.73 21.71
CA GLN A 261 -24.08 -53.83 22.94
C GLN A 261 -25.15 -54.93 22.92
N ARG A 262 -25.66 -55.32 21.75
CA ARG A 262 -26.64 -56.41 21.65
C ARG A 262 -25.97 -57.79 21.73
N ASN A 263 -24.79 -57.93 21.12
CA ASN A 263 -24.05 -59.19 21.13
C ASN A 263 -23.58 -59.58 22.53
N ASP A 264 -23.24 -58.61 23.38
CA ASP A 264 -22.84 -58.86 24.78
C ASP A 264 -23.98 -59.45 25.63
N ILE A 265 -25.24 -59.18 25.27
CA ILE A 265 -26.42 -59.69 25.99
C ILE A 265 -26.68 -61.15 25.60
N GLU A 266 -26.70 -61.46 24.30
CA GLU A 266 -27.00 -62.81 23.79
C GLU A 266 -25.92 -63.85 24.13
N GLY A 267 -24.66 -63.43 24.30
CA GLY A 267 -23.57 -64.31 24.72
C GLY A 267 -23.67 -64.82 26.17
N SER A 268 -24.51 -64.21 27.01
CA SER A 268 -24.67 -64.59 28.42
C SER A 268 -25.71 -65.69 28.68
N GLU A 269 -26.61 -65.98 27.72
CA GLU A 269 -27.70 -66.96 27.90
C GLU A 269 -27.32 -68.42 27.59
N PHE A 270 -26.18 -68.67 26.93
CA PHE A 270 -25.76 -70.03 26.53
C PHE A 270 -24.63 -70.63 27.38
N GLY A 271 -24.27 -70.00 28.50
CA GLY A 271 -23.33 -70.56 29.49
C GLY A 271 -24.03 -71.47 30.49
N TYR A 272 -24.42 -72.68 30.07
CA TYR A 272 -24.75 -73.81 30.96
C TYR A 272 -23.71 -74.93 30.81
#